data_AF-A0A3B8WDM7-F1
#
_entry.id   AF-A0A3B8WDM7-F1
#
_cell.length_a   1.000
_cell.length_b   1.000
_cell.length_c   1.000
_cell.angle_alpha   90.00
_cell.angle_beta   90.00
_cell.angle_gamma   90.00
#
_symmetry.space_group_name_H-M   'P 1'
#
loop_
_entity.id
_entity.type
_entity.pdbx_description
1 polymer ?
#
loop_
_entity_poly.entity_id
_entity_poly.type
_entity_poly.pdbx_seq_one_letter_code
_entity_poly.pdbx_strand_id
1 'polypeptide(L)'
;CTAQVLLSVMAGMYAVYHGPNGLRKIAGRIHGLAQMLEAGLQKLGIKQVNANYFDTLKVEVANPQEMKTRAEAAGMNFRYFATHHIGISLDETSSVESLKSILAIFASATGQAAPTSLQPIPSLKFSGSLVRKSSYLTHPVFNTYHSEHEMLRYIKKLENKDLSMVHSMISLGSCTMKLNATAEMTPVTWPELGQIHPFAPASQTLGYQEMINNLEKWLMEVTGFTGVSLQPNSGAQGEYAGLMVIRAYHQHRGDHHRNIALIPA
;
A
#
# COMPACT_ATOMS: atom_id res chain seq x y z
N CYS A 1 -7.44 22.18 7.08
CA CYS A 1 -6.57 21.08 7.54
C CYS A 1 -6.14 20.24 6.33
N THR A 2 -4.99 19.55 6.43
CA THR A 2 -4.41 18.75 5.34
C THR A 2 -5.14 17.41 5.16
N ALA A 3 -5.29 17.00 3.90
CA ALA A 3 -5.75 15.67 3.47
C ALA A 3 -4.79 15.13 2.38
N GLN A 4 -5.17 14.10 1.61
CA GLN A 4 -4.32 13.44 0.61
C GLN A 4 -4.66 13.84 -0.83
N VAL A 5 -4.71 15.14 -1.13
CA VAL A 5 -5.19 15.66 -2.43
C VAL A 5 -4.32 15.19 -3.60
N LEU A 6 -2.99 15.32 -3.51
CA LEU A 6 -2.09 14.92 -4.60
C LEU A 6 -2.23 13.43 -4.94
N LEU A 7 -2.27 12.56 -3.92
CA LEU A 7 -2.46 11.12 -4.12
C LEU A 7 -3.84 10.80 -4.71
N SER A 8 -4.88 11.58 -4.36
CA SER A 8 -6.22 11.45 -4.95
C SER A 8 -6.23 11.87 -6.42
N VAL A 9 -5.48 12.92 -6.78
CA VAL A 9 -5.28 13.32 -8.18
C VAL A 9 -4.55 12.22 -8.95
N MET A 10 -3.48 11.64 -8.39
CA MET A 10 -2.77 10.52 -9.03
C MET A 10 -3.67 9.31 -9.25
N ALA A 11 -4.47 8.92 -8.25
CA ALA A 11 -5.44 7.83 -8.39
C ALA A 11 -6.53 8.15 -9.43
N GLY A 12 -7.00 9.40 -9.48
CA GLY A 12 -7.93 9.88 -10.51
C GLY A 12 -7.32 9.80 -11.91
N MET A 13 -6.05 10.19 -12.06
CA MET A 13 -5.33 10.09 -13.33
C MET A 13 -5.11 8.64 -13.74
N TYR A 14 -4.77 7.75 -12.80
CA TYR A 14 -4.70 6.31 -13.08
C TYR A 14 -6.03 5.77 -13.62
N ALA A 15 -7.16 6.15 -13.02
CA ALA A 15 -8.48 5.75 -13.50
C ALA A 15 -8.85 6.37 -14.86
N VAL A 16 -8.48 7.62 -15.12
CA VAL A 16 -8.66 8.28 -16.43
C VAL A 16 -7.84 7.59 -17.51
N TYR A 17 -6.58 7.27 -17.22
CA TYR A 17 -5.67 6.66 -18.17
C TYR A 17 -6.14 5.28 -18.59
N HIS A 18 -6.50 4.43 -17.62
CA HIS A 18 -6.89 3.06 -17.89
C HIS A 18 -8.36 2.92 -18.31
N GLY A 19 -9.24 3.81 -17.86
CA GLY A 19 -10.68 3.71 -18.07
C GLY A 19 -11.29 2.43 -17.48
N PRO A 20 -12.60 2.20 -17.69
CA PRO A 20 -13.28 1.03 -17.13
C PRO A 20 -12.73 -0.31 -17.65
N ASN A 21 -12.32 -0.34 -18.93
CA ASN A 21 -11.81 -1.55 -19.59
C ASN A 21 -10.40 -1.91 -19.15
N GLY A 22 -9.49 -0.93 -19.06
CA GLY A 22 -8.12 -1.16 -18.60
C GLY A 22 -8.09 -1.65 -17.15
N LEU A 23 -8.85 -0.99 -16.26
CA LEU A 23 -8.98 -1.42 -14.86
C LEU A 23 -9.58 -2.83 -14.75
N ARG A 24 -10.59 -3.16 -15.58
CA ARG A 24 -11.13 -4.54 -15.63
C ARG A 24 -10.08 -5.55 -16.07
N LYS A 25 -9.26 -5.21 -17.06
CA LYS A 25 -8.18 -6.07 -17.56
C LYS A 25 -7.11 -6.30 -16.50
N ILE A 26 -6.68 -5.25 -15.80
CA ILE A 26 -5.71 -5.33 -14.70
C ILE A 26 -6.27 -6.21 -13.58
N ALA A 27 -7.48 -5.92 -13.11
CA ALA A 27 -8.14 -6.70 -12.06
C ALA A 27 -8.34 -8.18 -12.46
N GLY A 28 -8.79 -8.42 -13.70
CA GLY A 28 -8.97 -9.76 -14.24
C GLY A 28 -7.65 -10.54 -14.34
N ARG A 29 -6.55 -9.88 -14.70
CA ARG A 29 -5.22 -10.49 -14.74
C ARG A 29 -4.74 -10.89 -13.34
N ILE A 30 -4.87 -9.99 -12.36
CA ILE A 30 -4.49 -10.27 -10.96
C ILE A 30 -5.28 -11.47 -10.42
N HIS A 31 -6.60 -11.46 -10.60
CA HIS A 31 -7.44 -12.57 -10.17
C HIS A 31 -7.11 -13.88 -10.89
N GLY A 32 -6.85 -13.82 -12.20
CA GLY A 32 -6.43 -14.98 -12.98
C GLY A 32 -5.11 -15.57 -12.48
N LEU A 33 -4.13 -14.74 -12.13
CA LEU A 33 -2.89 -15.18 -11.51
C LEU A 33 -3.13 -15.83 -10.15
N ALA A 34 -4.03 -15.29 -9.33
CA ALA A 34 -4.38 -15.90 -8.04
C ALA A 34 -5.04 -17.27 -8.21
N GLN A 35 -5.89 -17.46 -9.23
CA GLN A 35 -6.47 -18.76 -9.58
C GLN A 35 -5.44 -19.74 -10.14
N MET A 36 -4.48 -19.27 -10.94
CA MET A 36 -3.35 -20.08 -11.40
C MET A 36 -2.48 -20.54 -10.22
N LEU A 37 -2.21 -19.65 -9.27
CA LEU A 37 -1.45 -19.95 -8.07
C LEU A 37 -2.17 -20.99 -7.20
N GLU A 38 -3.46 -20.80 -6.94
CA GLU A 38 -4.28 -21.77 -6.20
C GLU A 38 -4.21 -23.16 -6.85
N ALA A 39 -4.43 -23.26 -8.16
CA ALA A 39 -4.37 -24.54 -8.87
C ALA A 39 -2.97 -25.19 -8.78
N GLY A 40 -1.91 -24.39 -8.80
CA GLY A 40 -0.54 -24.87 -8.59
C GLY A 40 -0.30 -25.38 -7.17
N LEU A 41 -0.80 -24.67 -6.16
CA LEU A 41 -0.69 -25.05 -4.75
C LEU A 41 -1.50 -26.32 -4.44
N GLN A 42 -2.69 -26.48 -5.03
CA GLN A 42 -3.50 -27.70 -4.90
C GLN A 42 -2.76 -28.94 -5.44
N LYS A 43 -2.01 -28.81 -6.54
CA LYS A 43 -1.17 -29.91 -7.06
C LYS A 43 -0.05 -30.32 -6.11
N LEU A 44 0.38 -29.40 -5.25
CA LEU A 44 1.35 -29.66 -4.19
C LEU A 44 0.71 -30.20 -2.91
N GLY A 45 -0.60 -30.47 -2.91
CA GLY A 45 -1.35 -30.88 -1.72
C GLY A 45 -1.56 -29.76 -0.70
N ILE A 46 -1.29 -28.51 -1.07
CA ILE A 46 -1.49 -27.34 -0.19
C ILE A 46 -2.95 -26.90 -0.26
N LYS A 47 -3.60 -26.87 0.90
CA LYS A 47 -5.01 -26.49 1.03
C LYS A 47 -5.15 -24.97 1.15
N GLN A 48 -5.89 -24.39 0.21
CA GLN A 48 -6.37 -23.01 0.29
C GLN A 48 -7.72 -23.00 1.03
N VAL A 49 -7.94 -22.03 1.93
CA VAL A 49 -9.10 -22.02 2.84
C VAL A 49 -10.12 -20.90 2.59
N ASN A 50 -9.89 -19.98 1.66
CA ASN A 50 -10.88 -18.96 1.32
C ASN A 50 -11.94 -19.54 0.38
N ALA A 51 -13.21 -19.50 0.79
CA ALA A 51 -14.32 -19.86 -0.10
C ALA A 51 -14.42 -18.94 -1.34
N ASN A 52 -14.08 -17.66 -1.17
CA ASN A 52 -14.03 -16.65 -2.22
C ASN A 52 -12.83 -15.73 -1.99
N TYR A 53 -12.19 -15.30 -3.07
CA TYR A 53 -11.06 -14.38 -3.02
C TYR A 53 -10.94 -13.61 -4.34
N PHE A 54 -10.21 -12.50 -4.30
CA PHE A 54 -9.83 -11.75 -5.49
C PHE A 54 -8.35 -12.03 -5.82
N ASP A 55 -7.44 -11.49 -5.04
CA ASP A 55 -5.99 -11.55 -5.27
C ASP A 55 -5.22 -12.28 -4.16
N THR A 56 -5.91 -12.58 -3.06
CA THR A 56 -5.30 -13.02 -1.80
C THR A 56 -5.73 -14.43 -1.44
N LEU A 57 -4.76 -15.33 -1.33
CA LEU A 57 -4.95 -16.71 -0.88
C LEU A 57 -4.49 -16.85 0.56
N LYS A 58 -5.27 -17.56 1.37
CA LYS A 58 -4.87 -18.07 2.69
C LYS A 58 -4.70 -19.57 2.57
N VAL A 59 -3.50 -20.06 2.86
CA VAL A 59 -3.14 -21.47 2.68
C VAL A 59 -2.64 -22.09 3.96
N GLU A 60 -3.01 -23.35 4.20
CA GLU A 60 -2.53 -24.15 5.32
C GLU A 60 -1.10 -24.63 5.06
N VAL A 61 -0.23 -24.53 6.07
CA VAL A 61 1.15 -25.01 6.00
C VAL A 61 1.54 -25.69 7.31
N ALA A 62 2.32 -26.77 7.24
CA ALA A 62 2.78 -27.47 8.44
C ALA A 62 3.71 -26.59 9.30
N ASN A 63 4.69 -25.96 8.68
CA ASN A 63 5.71 -25.16 9.36
C ASN A 63 5.82 -23.73 8.77
N PRO A 64 5.06 -22.76 9.30
CA PRO A 64 5.13 -21.37 8.82
C PRO A 64 6.51 -20.73 8.95
N GLN A 65 7.30 -21.11 9.96
CA GLN A 65 8.61 -20.52 10.21
C GLN A 65 9.64 -20.96 9.17
N GLU A 66 9.64 -22.25 8.80
CA GLU A 66 10.49 -22.75 7.71
C GLU A 66 10.11 -22.10 6.37
N MET A 67 8.82 -21.99 6.09
CA MET A 67 8.32 -21.27 4.91
C MET A 67 8.82 -19.84 4.87
N LYS A 68 8.85 -19.15 6.02
CA LYS A 68 9.40 -17.80 6.16
C LYS A 68 10.86 -17.73 5.76
N THR A 69 11.70 -18.60 6.32
CA THR A 69 13.12 -18.64 5.99
C THR A 69 13.36 -18.88 4.49
N ARG A 70 12.62 -19.82 3.88
CA ARG A 70 12.73 -20.13 2.45
C ARG A 70 12.25 -18.97 1.57
N ALA A 71 11.14 -18.33 1.92
CA ALA A 71 10.59 -17.20 1.19
C ALA A 71 11.51 -15.97 1.27
N GLU A 72 12.01 -15.63 2.45
CA GLU A 72 12.92 -14.50 2.64
C GLU A 72 14.25 -14.72 1.90
N ALA A 73 14.77 -15.96 1.88
CA ALA A 73 15.96 -16.31 1.09
C ALA A 73 15.73 -16.15 -0.43
N ALA A 74 14.49 -16.25 -0.89
CA ALA A 74 14.10 -16.01 -2.28
C ALA A 74 13.68 -14.54 -2.55
N GLY A 75 13.86 -13.64 -1.58
CA GLY A 75 13.48 -12.23 -1.71
C GLY A 75 11.96 -12.00 -1.69
N MET A 76 11.19 -12.90 -1.07
CA MET A 76 9.73 -12.83 -1.00
C MET A 76 9.23 -12.72 0.44
N ASN A 77 8.25 -11.86 0.66
CA ASN A 77 7.55 -11.74 1.93
C ASN A 77 6.11 -12.24 1.79
N PHE A 78 5.65 -13.01 2.77
CA PHE A 78 4.26 -13.41 2.89
C PHE A 78 3.68 -12.95 4.24
N ARG A 79 2.36 -13.00 4.37
CA ARG A 79 1.69 -12.74 5.64
C ARG A 79 1.65 -14.03 6.47
N TYR A 80 2.31 -14.06 7.61
CA TYR A 80 2.25 -15.19 8.54
C TYR A 80 1.16 -14.94 9.60
N PHE A 81 0.23 -15.88 9.74
CA PHE A 81 -0.80 -15.80 10.77
C PHE A 81 -0.33 -16.46 12.07
N ALA A 82 -0.99 -16.16 13.20
CA ALA A 82 -0.74 -16.85 14.47
C ALA A 82 -1.11 -18.35 14.42
N THR A 83 -1.95 -18.74 13.45
CA THR A 83 -2.28 -20.13 13.12
C THR A 83 -1.31 -20.70 12.08
N HIS A 84 -1.39 -22.00 11.78
CA HIS A 84 -0.67 -22.69 10.70
C HIS A 84 -1.08 -22.28 9.26
N HIS A 85 -1.13 -20.97 8.99
CA HIS A 85 -1.54 -20.41 7.71
C HIS A 85 -0.60 -19.31 7.24
N ILE A 86 -0.49 -19.20 5.92
CA ILE A 86 0.21 -18.12 5.22
C ILE A 86 -0.78 -17.42 4.29
N GLY A 87 -0.70 -16.09 4.23
CA GLY A 87 -1.42 -15.24 3.30
C GLY A 87 -0.50 -14.79 2.17
N ILE A 88 -0.95 -14.98 0.94
CA ILE A 88 -0.25 -14.59 -0.29
C ILE A 88 -1.17 -13.66 -1.06
N SER A 89 -0.80 -12.40 -1.17
CA SER A 89 -1.52 -11.41 -1.98
C SER A 89 -0.72 -11.14 -3.24
N LEU A 90 -1.38 -11.26 -4.40
CA LEU A 90 -0.82 -10.87 -5.68
C LEU A 90 -1.29 -9.46 -6.04
N ASP A 91 -0.59 -8.82 -6.96
CA ASP A 91 -0.87 -7.45 -7.37
C ASP A 91 -0.55 -7.22 -8.85
N GLU A 92 -0.64 -5.98 -9.30
CA GLU A 92 -0.36 -5.59 -10.68
C GLU A 92 1.10 -5.85 -11.10
N THR A 93 2.05 -5.97 -10.17
CA THR A 93 3.46 -6.28 -10.52
C THR A 93 3.70 -7.78 -10.67
N SER A 94 2.78 -8.62 -10.20
CA SER A 94 2.93 -10.07 -10.23
C SER A 94 2.93 -10.64 -11.65
N SER A 95 3.79 -11.64 -11.90
CA SER A 95 3.92 -12.34 -13.18
C SER A 95 3.86 -13.86 -13.02
N VAL A 96 3.83 -14.60 -14.14
CA VAL A 96 3.87 -16.07 -14.12
C VAL A 96 5.18 -16.57 -13.49
N GLU A 97 6.27 -15.82 -13.60
CA GLU A 97 7.57 -16.09 -12.99
C GLU A 97 7.50 -15.91 -11.46
N SER A 98 6.78 -14.89 -10.98
CA SER A 98 6.49 -14.73 -9.55
C SER A 98 5.77 -15.98 -9.01
N LEU A 99 4.75 -16.46 -9.73
CA LEU A 99 3.99 -17.67 -9.37
C LEU A 99 4.88 -18.92 -9.33
N LYS A 100 5.74 -19.11 -10.35
CA LYS A 100 6.70 -20.24 -10.38
C LYS A 100 7.64 -20.20 -9.17
N SER A 101 8.12 -19.02 -8.81
CA SER A 101 9.01 -18.83 -7.66
C SER A 101 8.29 -19.15 -6.35
N ILE A 102 7.06 -18.67 -6.18
CA ILE A 102 6.22 -19.02 -5.02
C ILE A 102 6.02 -20.54 -4.97
N LEU A 103 5.61 -21.17 -6.07
CA LEU A 103 5.38 -22.63 -6.11
C LEU A 103 6.65 -23.43 -5.83
N ALA A 104 7.83 -22.96 -6.26
CA ALA A 104 9.09 -23.60 -5.95
C ALA A 104 9.40 -23.59 -4.44
N ILE A 105 9.08 -22.49 -3.74
CA ILE A 105 9.21 -22.39 -2.28
C ILE A 105 8.32 -23.44 -1.60
N PHE A 106 7.04 -23.53 -1.99
CA PHE A 106 6.10 -24.50 -1.42
C PHE A 106 6.44 -25.95 -1.78
N ALA A 107 6.91 -26.21 -3.00
CA ALA A 107 7.32 -27.55 -3.43
C ALA A 107 8.54 -28.03 -2.64
N SER A 108 9.53 -27.14 -2.44
CA SER A 108 10.71 -27.44 -1.63
C SER A 108 10.36 -27.74 -0.17
N ALA A 109 9.41 -27.01 0.42
CA ALA A 109 8.96 -27.25 1.79
C ALA A 109 8.12 -28.52 1.96
N THR A 110 7.48 -29.01 0.89
CA THR A 110 6.69 -30.25 0.90
C THR A 110 7.46 -31.47 0.40
N GLY A 111 8.72 -31.31 0.01
CA GLY A 111 9.52 -32.39 -0.60
C GLY A 111 9.00 -32.84 -1.96
N GLN A 112 8.21 -32.02 -2.65
CA GLN A 112 7.63 -32.31 -3.95
C GLN A 112 8.37 -31.59 -5.07
N ALA A 113 8.20 -32.06 -6.31
CA ALA A 113 8.70 -31.36 -7.49
C ALA A 113 7.81 -30.14 -7.79
N ALA A 114 8.44 -29.00 -8.08
CA ALA A 114 7.71 -27.81 -8.51
C ALA A 114 6.98 -28.09 -9.84
N PRO A 115 5.75 -27.57 -10.05
CA PRO A 115 5.05 -27.73 -11.31
C PRO A 115 5.88 -27.17 -12.48
N THR A 116 6.15 -28.00 -13.49
CA THR A 116 6.97 -27.63 -14.67
C THR A 116 6.24 -26.68 -15.62
N SER A 117 4.90 -26.66 -15.59
CA SER A 117 4.09 -25.72 -16.34
C SER A 117 2.87 -25.24 -15.55
N LEU A 118 2.56 -23.96 -15.70
CA LEU A 118 1.33 -23.34 -15.21
C LEU A 118 0.37 -23.24 -16.38
N GLN A 119 -0.76 -23.93 -16.28
CA GLN A 119 -1.78 -23.88 -17.32
C GLN A 119 -2.58 -22.57 -17.19
N PRO A 120 -2.88 -21.88 -18.30
CA PRO A 120 -3.76 -20.73 -18.27
C PRO A 120 -5.13 -21.10 -17.70
N ILE A 121 -5.73 -20.19 -16.93
CA ILE A 121 -7.10 -20.36 -16.47
C ILE A 121 -8.04 -20.00 -17.63
N PRO A 122 -8.89 -20.94 -18.11
CA PRO A 122 -9.71 -20.72 -19.31
C PRO A 122 -10.81 -19.68 -19.11
N SER A 123 -11.29 -19.52 -17.88
CA SER A 123 -12.24 -18.46 -17.51
C SER A 123 -12.09 -18.08 -16.05
N LEU A 124 -12.18 -16.78 -15.75
CA LEU A 124 -12.14 -16.28 -14.39
C LEU A 124 -13.36 -16.76 -13.62
N LYS A 125 -13.14 -17.47 -12.51
CA LYS A 125 -14.24 -17.96 -11.68
C LYS A 125 -14.54 -16.99 -10.53
N PHE A 126 -15.75 -16.45 -10.54
CA PHE A 126 -16.31 -15.71 -9.40
C PHE A 126 -17.54 -16.47 -8.90
N SER A 127 -17.81 -16.44 -7.60
CA SER A 127 -19.07 -17.00 -7.10
C SER A 127 -20.25 -16.13 -7.54
N GLY A 128 -21.33 -16.79 -7.99
CA GLY A 128 -22.35 -16.20 -8.86
C GLY A 128 -22.81 -14.78 -8.49
N SER A 129 -23.32 -14.58 -7.27
CA SER A 129 -23.87 -13.29 -6.82
C SER A 129 -22.82 -12.19 -6.64
N LEU A 130 -21.53 -12.52 -6.60
CA LEU A 130 -20.43 -11.55 -6.43
C LEU A 130 -19.93 -10.96 -7.76
N VAL A 131 -20.43 -11.44 -8.90
CA VAL A 131 -20.06 -10.89 -10.21
C VAL A 131 -20.66 -9.51 -10.38
N ARG A 132 -19.82 -8.48 -10.50
CA ARG A 132 -20.26 -7.11 -10.78
C ARG A 132 -20.93 -7.03 -12.16
N LYS A 133 -22.20 -6.61 -12.18
CA LYS A 133 -22.99 -6.38 -13.39
C LYS A 133 -23.14 -4.90 -13.79
N SER A 134 -22.97 -3.98 -12.83
CA SER A 134 -23.11 -2.54 -13.08
C SER A 134 -21.98 -1.97 -13.93
N SER A 135 -22.31 -0.98 -14.76
CA SER A 135 -21.32 -0.13 -15.43
C SER A 135 -20.65 0.83 -14.45
N TYR A 136 -19.49 1.38 -14.83
CA TYR A 136 -18.74 2.34 -14.05
C TYR A 136 -17.83 3.18 -14.96
N LEU A 137 -17.40 4.34 -14.45
CA LEU A 137 -16.54 5.27 -15.19
C LEU A 137 -17.14 5.62 -16.57
N THR A 138 -18.46 5.83 -16.60
CA THR A 138 -19.21 6.12 -17.83
C THR A 138 -19.07 7.56 -18.30
N HIS A 139 -18.57 8.45 -17.45
CA HIS A 139 -18.32 9.84 -17.82
C HIS A 139 -17.23 9.93 -18.90
N PRO A 140 -17.35 10.81 -19.91
CA PRO A 140 -16.40 10.91 -21.02
C PRO A 140 -14.93 11.07 -20.59
N VAL A 141 -14.67 11.72 -19.44
CA VAL A 141 -13.31 11.90 -18.90
C VAL A 141 -12.54 10.58 -18.76
N PHE A 142 -13.20 9.47 -18.43
CA PHE A 142 -12.57 8.15 -18.28
C PHE A 142 -12.51 7.34 -19.58
N ASN A 143 -12.92 7.93 -20.70
CA ASN A 143 -13.05 7.27 -22.00
C ASN A 143 -12.36 8.06 -23.13
N THR A 144 -11.58 9.11 -22.79
CA THR A 144 -10.99 10.06 -23.75
C THR A 144 -9.46 10.03 -23.78
N TYR A 145 -8.78 9.88 -22.64
CA TYR A 145 -7.34 10.13 -22.51
C TYR A 145 -6.52 8.84 -22.30
N HIS A 146 -6.50 7.95 -23.30
CA HIS A 146 -5.91 6.61 -23.17
C HIS A 146 -4.54 6.45 -23.83
N SER A 147 -4.14 7.37 -24.72
CA SER A 147 -2.75 7.44 -25.16
C SER A 147 -1.93 8.31 -24.22
N GLU A 148 -0.64 8.01 -24.12
CA GLU A 148 0.30 8.79 -23.31
C GLU A 148 0.27 10.29 -23.70
N HIS A 149 0.18 10.59 -24.99
CA HIS A 149 0.18 11.96 -25.48
C HIS A 149 -1.11 12.73 -25.15
N GLU A 150 -2.27 12.07 -25.21
CA GLU A 150 -3.54 12.66 -24.76
C GLU A 150 -3.53 12.92 -23.25
N MET A 151 -3.02 11.97 -22.47
CA MET A 151 -2.92 12.10 -21.02
C MET A 151 -1.95 13.23 -20.62
N LEU A 152 -0.79 13.32 -21.27
CA LEU A 152 0.16 14.42 -21.09
C LEU A 152 -0.51 15.78 -21.32
N ARG A 153 -1.24 15.93 -22.44
CA ARG A 153 -1.97 17.17 -22.76
C ARG A 153 -3.08 17.46 -21.75
N TYR A 154 -3.78 16.43 -21.27
CA TYR A 154 -4.83 16.58 -20.27
C TYR A 154 -4.27 17.07 -18.94
N ILE A 155 -3.20 16.44 -18.43
CA ILE A 155 -2.51 16.85 -17.20
C ILE A 155 -2.01 18.29 -17.35
N LYS A 156 -1.32 18.62 -18.44
CA LYS A 156 -0.80 19.98 -18.67
C LYS A 156 -1.91 21.03 -18.77
N LYS A 157 -3.05 20.67 -19.38
CA LYS A 157 -4.23 21.55 -19.45
C LYS A 157 -4.82 21.85 -18.08
N LEU A 158 -4.82 20.90 -17.16
CA LEU A 158 -5.29 21.13 -15.79
C LEU A 158 -4.26 21.93 -14.98
N GLU A 159 -2.99 21.56 -15.06
CA GLU A 159 -1.88 22.28 -14.40
C GLU A 159 -1.89 23.77 -14.74
N ASN A 160 -2.08 24.13 -16.02
CA ASN A 160 -2.08 25.52 -16.47
C ASN A 160 -3.28 26.36 -15.97
N LYS A 161 -4.29 25.74 -15.35
CA LYS A 161 -5.42 26.47 -14.74
C LYS A 161 -5.17 26.86 -13.29
N ASP A 162 -4.16 26.26 -12.67
CA ASP A 162 -3.93 26.38 -11.24
C ASP A 162 -2.75 27.31 -10.97
N LEU A 163 -3.00 28.37 -10.19
CA LEU A 163 -1.92 29.19 -9.65
C LEU A 163 -1.14 28.35 -8.63
N SER A 164 0.19 28.34 -8.77
CA SER A 164 1.10 27.58 -7.91
C SER A 164 2.38 28.37 -7.65
N MET A 165 3.26 27.85 -6.79
CA MET A 165 4.52 28.52 -6.42
C MET A 165 5.54 28.63 -7.58
N VAL A 166 5.28 28.02 -8.74
CA VAL A 166 6.09 28.27 -9.96
C VAL A 166 5.76 29.61 -10.61
N HIS A 167 4.67 30.27 -10.21
CA HIS A 167 4.19 31.51 -10.80
C HIS A 167 4.48 32.73 -9.91
N SER A 168 4.10 32.66 -8.64
CA SER A 168 4.18 33.78 -7.71
C SER A 168 4.13 33.33 -6.26
N MET A 169 4.33 34.27 -5.34
CA MET A 169 4.08 34.07 -3.92
C MET A 169 2.59 33.76 -3.66
N ILE A 170 2.33 32.73 -2.86
CA ILE A 170 0.99 32.39 -2.36
C ILE A 170 0.97 32.66 -0.85
N SER A 171 0.57 33.87 -0.45
CA SER A 171 0.65 34.35 0.94
C SER A 171 -0.55 33.93 1.81
N LEU A 172 -0.79 32.62 1.93
CA LEU A 172 -1.81 32.08 2.80
C LEU A 172 -1.32 32.05 4.26
N GLY A 173 -1.94 32.86 5.12
CA GLY A 173 -1.67 32.88 6.55
C GLY A 173 -1.84 31.48 7.17
N SER A 174 -0.98 31.12 8.12
CA SER A 174 -0.95 29.81 8.79
C SER A 174 -0.61 28.59 7.91
N CYS A 175 -0.34 28.76 6.61
CA CYS A 175 -0.01 27.64 5.71
C CYS A 175 1.50 27.46 5.46
N THR A 176 2.32 28.48 5.70
CA THR A 176 3.78 28.43 5.50
C THR A 176 4.17 27.95 4.08
N MET A 177 3.68 28.63 3.05
CA MET A 177 3.98 28.34 1.63
C MET A 177 5.44 28.70 1.28
N LYS A 178 6.38 27.87 1.71
CA LYS A 178 7.83 28.00 1.50
C LYS A 178 8.31 27.18 0.30
N LEU A 179 9.59 27.28 -0.01
CA LEU A 179 10.24 26.43 -1.01
C LEU A 179 10.05 24.93 -0.68
N ASN A 180 9.68 24.15 -1.69
CA ASN A 180 9.85 22.70 -1.72
C ASN A 180 11.02 22.39 -2.65
N ALA A 181 12.22 22.20 -2.12
CA ALA A 181 13.41 22.14 -2.95
C ALA A 181 13.46 20.82 -3.73
N THR A 182 13.93 20.84 -4.98
CA THR A 182 14.06 19.63 -5.81
C THR A 182 14.87 18.52 -5.12
N ALA A 183 15.94 18.91 -4.40
CA ALA A 183 16.76 17.98 -3.64
C ALA A 183 16.00 17.27 -2.51
N GLU A 184 15.03 17.93 -1.89
CA GLU A 184 14.18 17.37 -0.82
C GLU A 184 13.10 16.44 -1.40
N MET A 185 12.60 16.75 -2.61
CA MET A 185 11.52 15.99 -3.26
C MET A 185 12.00 14.72 -3.97
N THR A 186 13.22 14.74 -4.51
CA THR A 186 13.76 13.66 -5.36
C THR A 186 13.76 12.27 -4.67
N PRO A 187 14.14 12.14 -3.39
CA PRO A 187 14.18 10.83 -2.73
C PRO A 187 12.82 10.14 -2.57
N VAL A 188 11.71 10.90 -2.56
CA VAL A 188 10.37 10.35 -2.33
C VAL A 188 10.00 9.26 -3.35
N THR A 189 10.57 9.32 -4.56
CA THR A 189 10.31 8.36 -5.64
C THR A 189 11.40 7.28 -5.80
N TRP A 190 12.42 7.25 -4.94
CA TRP A 190 13.43 6.18 -4.98
C TRP A 190 12.82 4.84 -4.58
N PRO A 191 13.09 3.72 -5.27
CA PRO A 191 12.53 2.41 -4.93
C PRO A 191 12.77 2.00 -3.46
N GLU A 192 13.93 2.34 -2.90
CA GLU A 192 14.33 2.06 -1.52
C GLU A 192 13.45 2.76 -0.48
N LEU A 193 12.70 3.80 -0.88
CA LEU A 193 11.68 4.47 -0.08
C LEU A 193 10.27 4.13 -0.60
N GLY A 194 9.99 4.40 -1.86
CA GLY A 194 8.65 4.30 -2.45
C GLY A 194 8.14 2.89 -2.74
N GLN A 195 8.99 1.85 -2.72
CA GLN A 195 8.62 0.46 -3.03
C GLN A 195 8.82 -0.51 -1.86
N ILE A 196 8.75 -0.01 -0.63
CA ILE A 196 8.80 -0.84 0.58
C ILE A 196 7.39 -1.02 1.16
N HIS A 197 6.97 -2.27 1.35
CA HIS A 197 5.70 -2.56 2.01
C HIS A 197 5.79 -2.15 3.51
N PRO A 198 4.79 -1.44 4.08
CA PRO A 198 4.88 -0.90 5.45
C PRO A 198 4.97 -1.96 6.55
N PHE A 199 4.61 -3.21 6.26
CA PHE A 199 4.75 -4.36 7.16
C PHE A 199 5.90 -5.31 6.77
N ALA A 200 6.86 -4.86 5.97
CA ALA A 200 8.08 -5.62 5.70
C ALA A 200 8.83 -5.90 7.03
N PRO A 201 9.55 -7.03 7.13
CA PRO A 201 10.40 -7.32 8.29
C PRO A 201 11.34 -6.15 8.63
N ALA A 202 11.54 -5.90 9.93
CA ALA A 202 12.39 -4.80 10.40
C ALA A 202 13.83 -4.89 9.85
N SER A 203 14.36 -6.09 9.63
CA SER A 203 15.68 -6.29 9.02
C SER A 203 15.78 -5.78 7.58
N GLN A 204 14.66 -5.59 6.87
CA GLN A 204 14.59 -5.10 5.51
C GLN A 204 14.36 -3.57 5.44
N THR A 205 14.25 -2.89 6.59
CA THR A 205 13.91 -1.46 6.67
C THR A 205 14.92 -0.66 7.51
N LEU A 206 16.16 -1.14 7.60
CA LEU A 206 17.21 -0.49 8.41
C LEU A 206 17.47 0.97 8.00
N GLY A 207 17.44 1.27 6.69
CA GLY A 207 17.58 2.65 6.20
C GLY A 207 16.43 3.56 6.66
N TYR A 208 15.20 3.05 6.69
CA TYR A 208 14.05 3.76 7.25
C TYR A 208 14.22 4.02 8.74
N GLN A 209 14.70 3.03 9.50
CA GLN A 209 14.94 3.18 10.94
C GLN A 209 15.98 4.25 11.24
N GLU A 210 17.10 4.26 10.50
CA GLU A 210 18.11 5.30 10.64
C GLU A 210 17.54 6.69 10.32
N MET A 211 16.82 6.83 9.20
CA MET A 211 16.19 8.07 8.80
C MET A 211 15.19 8.59 9.86
N ILE A 212 14.33 7.71 10.37
CA ILE A 212 13.35 8.02 11.43
C ILE A 212 14.06 8.45 12.71
N ASN A 213 15.06 7.69 13.16
CA ASN A 213 15.80 8.00 14.39
C ASN A 213 16.53 9.34 14.32
N ASN A 214 17.11 9.67 13.15
CA ASN A 214 17.78 10.95 12.94
C ASN A 214 16.77 12.11 12.96
N LEU A 215 15.63 11.94 12.28
CA LEU A 215 14.57 12.96 12.27
C LEU A 215 13.98 13.19 13.67
N GLU A 216 13.73 12.13 14.44
CA GLU A 216 13.26 12.25 15.82
C GLU A 216 14.24 13.05 16.68
N LYS A 217 15.56 12.77 16.58
CA LYS A 217 16.59 13.53 17.31
C LYS A 217 16.60 15.00 16.96
N TRP A 218 16.54 15.34 15.67
CA TRP A 218 16.52 16.73 15.23
C TRP A 218 15.26 17.46 15.71
N LEU A 219 14.10 16.80 15.66
CA LEU A 219 12.85 17.39 16.14
C LEU A 219 12.83 17.56 17.67
N MET A 220 13.39 16.62 18.43
CA MET A 220 13.56 16.77 19.88
C MET A 220 14.43 17.98 20.22
N GLU A 221 15.55 18.17 19.53
CA GLU A 221 16.42 19.34 19.73
C GLU A 221 15.70 20.66 19.42
N VAL A 222 14.98 20.73 18.29
CA VAL A 222 14.25 21.95 17.88
C VAL A 222 13.10 22.31 18.83
N THR A 223 12.45 21.31 19.42
CA THR A 223 11.22 21.51 20.23
C THR A 223 11.46 21.48 21.74
N GLY A 224 12.58 20.93 22.21
CA GLY A 224 12.85 20.69 23.62
C GLY A 224 12.04 19.52 24.23
N PHE A 225 11.34 18.73 23.43
CA PHE A 225 10.63 17.54 23.92
C PHE A 225 11.57 16.35 24.14
N THR A 226 11.21 15.47 25.07
CA THR A 226 11.96 14.25 25.39
C THR A 226 11.69 13.09 24.44
N GLY A 227 10.72 13.22 23.53
CA GLY A 227 10.32 12.18 22.60
C GLY A 227 9.38 12.72 21.53
N VAL A 228 9.39 12.08 20.36
CA VAL A 228 8.57 12.43 19.20
C VAL A 228 7.94 11.16 18.65
N SER A 229 6.70 11.25 18.15
CA SER A 229 6.05 10.19 17.38
C SER A 229 5.79 10.67 15.96
N LEU A 230 6.24 9.90 14.97
CA LEU A 230 6.04 10.19 13.55
C LEU A 230 4.78 9.51 12.96
N GLN A 231 3.95 8.87 13.79
CA GLN A 231 2.74 8.18 13.33
C GLN A 231 1.62 9.13 12.84
N PRO A 232 1.34 10.28 13.49
CA PRO A 232 0.29 11.18 13.03
C PRO A 232 0.60 11.76 11.65
N ASN A 233 -0.26 11.51 10.67
CA ASN A 233 -0.07 11.88 9.27
C ASN A 233 -0.69 13.23 8.86
N SER A 234 -1.13 14.04 9.84
CA SER A 234 -1.59 15.42 9.66
C SER A 234 -1.52 16.19 10.98
N GLY A 235 -1.58 17.52 10.93
CA GLY A 235 -1.59 18.36 12.14
C GLY A 235 -2.75 18.04 13.09
N ALA A 236 -3.98 17.92 12.58
CA ALA A 236 -5.14 17.57 13.40
C ALA A 236 -5.05 16.16 14.02
N GLN A 237 -4.44 15.20 13.31
CA GLN A 237 -4.14 13.88 13.89
C GLN A 237 -3.09 13.99 15.01
N GLY A 238 -2.13 14.91 14.90
CA GLY A 238 -1.16 15.21 15.95
C GLY A 238 -1.82 15.79 17.20
N GLU A 239 -2.73 16.76 17.04
CA GLU A 239 -3.53 17.33 18.14
C GLU A 239 -4.36 16.24 18.83
N TYR A 240 -5.08 15.42 18.05
CA TYR A 240 -5.86 14.32 18.57
C TYR A 240 -4.99 13.32 19.34
N ALA A 241 -3.87 12.88 18.77
CA ALA A 241 -2.94 11.97 19.43
C ALA A 241 -2.39 12.56 20.73
N GLY A 242 -2.01 13.84 20.73
CA GLY A 242 -1.54 14.56 21.92
C GLY A 242 -2.59 14.58 23.04
N LEU A 243 -3.84 14.92 22.72
CA LEU A 243 -4.94 14.88 23.68
C LEU A 243 -5.22 13.46 24.21
N MET A 244 -5.08 12.43 23.36
CA MET A 244 -5.23 11.04 23.79
C MET A 244 -4.09 10.59 24.71
N VAL A 245 -2.85 11.04 24.49
CA VAL A 245 -1.73 10.80 25.40
C VAL A 245 -1.97 11.50 26.75
N ILE A 246 -2.42 12.75 26.77
CA ILE A 246 -2.76 13.48 28.01
C ILE A 246 -3.88 12.76 28.78
N ARG A 247 -4.93 12.31 28.08
CA ARG A 247 -6.02 11.54 28.68
C ARG A 247 -5.52 10.23 29.28
N ALA A 248 -4.69 9.47 28.54
CA ALA A 248 -4.12 8.22 29.03
C ALA A 248 -3.23 8.44 30.26
N TYR A 249 -2.46 9.52 30.29
CA TYR A 249 -1.65 9.93 31.43
C TYR A 249 -2.51 10.16 32.69
N HIS A 250 -3.62 10.90 32.58
CA HIS A 250 -4.55 11.09 33.70
C HIS A 250 -5.23 9.78 34.13
N GLN A 251 -5.64 8.94 33.17
CA GLN A 251 -6.23 7.64 33.47
C GLN A 251 -5.28 6.72 34.24
N HIS A 252 -4.02 6.66 33.84
CA HIS A 252 -2.99 5.87 34.52
C HIS A 252 -2.77 6.32 35.98
N ARG A 253 -3.03 7.58 36.29
CA ARG A 253 -2.88 8.16 37.64
C ARG A 253 -4.16 8.11 38.48
N GLY A 254 -5.27 7.59 37.95
CA GLY A 254 -6.58 7.60 38.61
C GLY A 254 -7.31 8.95 38.55
N ASP A 255 -6.79 9.94 37.81
CA ASP A 255 -7.39 11.27 37.63
C ASP A 255 -8.52 11.26 36.57
N HIS A 256 -9.42 10.27 36.61
CA HIS A 256 -10.43 10.03 35.57
C HIS A 256 -11.42 11.19 35.39
N HIS A 257 -11.56 12.05 36.40
CA HIS A 257 -12.45 13.21 36.40
C HIS A 257 -11.91 14.39 35.58
N ARG A 258 -10.63 14.39 35.16
CA ARG A 258 -10.01 15.49 34.41
C ARG A 258 -10.31 15.35 32.91
N ASN A 259 -11.40 15.96 32.46
CA ASN A 259 -11.90 15.89 31.08
C ASN A 259 -12.23 17.26 30.46
N ILE A 260 -11.81 18.36 31.08
CA ILE A 260 -11.99 19.72 30.56
C ILE A 260 -10.71 20.18 29.85
N ALA A 261 -10.83 20.59 28.58
CA ALA A 261 -9.76 21.22 27.81
C ALA A 261 -10.11 22.71 27.59
N LEU A 262 -9.20 23.60 27.96
CA LEU A 262 -9.35 25.03 27.73
C LEU A 262 -8.81 25.36 26.33
N ILE A 263 -9.66 25.92 25.47
CA ILE A 263 -9.33 26.27 24.08
C ILE A 263 -9.61 27.76 23.89
N PRO A 264 -8.60 28.60 23.64
CA PRO A 264 -8.80 29.99 23.28
C PRO A 264 -9.63 30.13 21.99
N ALA A 265 -10.49 31.14 21.94
CA ALA A 265 -11.30 31.49 20.76
C ALA A 265 -10.50 32.29 19.73
#